data_AF-A0A7Y4YEW2-F1
#
_entry.id   AF-A0A7Y4YEW2-F1
#
_cell.length_a   1.000
_cell.length_b   1.000
_cell.length_c   1.000
_cell.angle_alpha   90.00
_cell.angle_beta   90.00
_cell.angle_gamma   90.00
#
_symmetry.space_group_name_H-M   'P 1'
#
loop_
_entity.id
_entity.type
_entity.pdbx_description
1 polymer ?
#
loop_
_entity_poly.entity_id
_entity_poly.type
_entity_poly.pdbx_seq_one_letter_code
_entity_poly.pdbx_strand_id
1 'polypeptide(L)'
;MPKRWSIFKLDADKIKAGTFSVLFKKDMVGMVAKAYFKAANKGDYSLLYAMQKFVDIGIKSTGAIGEMSAKGFSADYQEGVDYRKTLKGNATVLGGNISIGYWGIASAFKIKMIPEEYRKPRMSSTETLVISGDLDVSTPSDYARDELMPFLKNGEQLILRNMSHEDIITEALKSPDLLSKYFDAGIVDKSSIIAIGTIDFKPKMKFGKVKIFVMGVVM
;
A
#
# COMPACT_ATOMS: atom_id res chain seq x y z
N MET A 1 13.90 17.33 2.82
CA MET A 1 12.76 17.57 1.91
C MET A 1 12.61 19.06 1.64
N PRO A 2 12.32 19.47 0.38
CA PRO A 2 12.06 20.87 0.04
C PRO A 2 10.75 21.37 0.68
N LYS A 3 10.67 22.67 0.98
CA LYS A 3 9.50 23.29 1.66
C LYS A 3 8.46 23.88 0.70
N ARG A 4 8.85 24.22 -0.53
CA ARG A 4 7.99 24.88 -1.52
C ARG A 4 8.31 24.44 -2.95
N TRP A 5 7.30 24.52 -3.81
CA TRP A 5 7.44 24.45 -5.26
C TRP A 5 6.56 25.53 -5.89
N SER A 6 7.18 26.50 -6.58
CA SER A 6 6.47 27.72 -7.01
C SER A 6 5.76 28.38 -5.81
N ILE A 7 4.47 28.71 -5.93
CA ILE A 7 3.63 29.26 -4.86
C ILE A 7 3.15 28.20 -3.85
N PHE A 8 3.30 26.91 -4.15
CA PHE A 8 2.72 25.84 -3.34
C PHE A 8 3.64 25.39 -2.20
N LYS A 9 3.03 25.12 -1.03
CA LYS A 9 3.72 24.49 0.10
C LYS A 9 3.89 23.00 -0.16
N LEU A 10 5.07 22.48 0.16
CA LEU A 10 5.35 21.05 0.17
C LEU A 10 5.25 20.51 1.58
N ASP A 11 4.46 19.45 1.73
CA ASP A 11 4.26 18.74 2.98
C ASP A 11 5.03 17.42 2.93
N ALA A 12 6.10 17.32 3.73
CA ALA A 12 6.97 16.15 3.73
C ALA A 12 6.21 14.88 4.12
N ASP A 13 5.22 14.97 5.01
CA ASP A 13 4.48 13.83 5.51
C ASP A 13 3.51 13.31 4.44
N LYS A 14 2.82 14.22 3.73
CA LYS A 14 1.99 13.84 2.58
C LYS A 14 2.80 13.29 1.43
N ILE A 15 4.00 13.81 1.18
CA ILE A 15 4.85 13.29 0.11
C ILE A 15 5.31 11.86 0.43
N LYS A 16 5.69 11.60 1.69
CA LYS A 16 6.07 10.24 2.15
C LYS A 16 4.89 9.28 2.08
N ALA A 17 3.71 9.68 2.59
CA ALA A 17 2.49 8.89 2.48
C ALA A 17 2.12 8.62 1.01
N GLY A 18 2.19 9.65 0.15
CA GLY A 18 1.92 9.51 -1.29
C GLY A 18 2.93 8.62 -1.99
N THR A 19 4.20 8.64 -1.58
CA THR A 19 5.21 7.71 -2.10
C THR A 19 4.82 6.27 -1.81
N PHE A 20 4.42 5.97 -0.57
CA PHE A 20 3.95 4.64 -0.20
C PHE A 20 2.70 4.24 -0.99
N SER A 21 1.68 5.09 -1.06
CA SER A 21 0.45 4.80 -1.80
C SER A 21 0.69 4.55 -3.29
N VAL A 22 1.62 5.29 -3.91
CA VAL A 22 1.95 5.11 -5.33
C VAL A 22 2.64 3.77 -5.58
N LEU A 23 3.35 3.21 -4.60
CA LEU A 23 4.01 1.91 -4.71
C LEU A 23 3.06 0.72 -4.60
N PHE A 24 1.75 0.94 -4.42
CA PHE A 24 0.74 -0.12 -4.48
C PHE A 24 0.67 -0.78 -5.85
N LYS A 25 1.12 -0.09 -6.89
CA LYS A 25 1.18 -0.58 -8.27
C LYS A 25 2.60 -0.50 -8.82
N LYS A 26 3.17 -1.61 -9.31
CA LYS A 26 4.59 -1.63 -9.73
C LYS A 26 4.88 -0.63 -10.85
N ASP A 27 3.93 -0.44 -11.76
CA ASP A 27 4.07 0.43 -12.94
C ASP A 27 4.31 1.91 -12.57
N MET A 28 4.04 2.26 -11.32
CA MET A 28 4.18 3.62 -10.82
C MET A 28 5.56 3.88 -10.18
N VAL A 29 6.39 2.85 -9.99
CA VAL A 29 7.74 3.01 -9.41
C VAL A 29 8.60 3.97 -10.22
N GLY A 30 8.47 3.97 -11.55
CA GLY A 30 9.18 4.89 -12.43
C GLY A 30 8.81 6.35 -12.18
N MET A 31 7.57 6.64 -11.73
CA MET A 31 7.18 7.98 -11.31
C MET A 31 7.88 8.39 -10.03
N VAL A 32 7.91 7.51 -9.03
CA VAL A 32 8.58 7.75 -7.74
C VAL A 32 10.06 8.01 -7.98
N ALA A 33 10.75 7.10 -8.68
CA ALA A 33 12.16 7.24 -9.01
C ALA A 33 12.46 8.56 -9.74
N LYS A 34 11.66 8.90 -10.76
CA LYS A 34 11.80 10.17 -11.49
C LYS A 34 11.54 11.40 -10.62
N ALA A 35 10.57 11.34 -9.70
CA ALA A 35 10.23 12.45 -8.82
C ALA A 35 11.39 12.79 -7.88
N TYR A 36 11.94 11.79 -7.20
CA TYR A 36 13.08 11.96 -6.30
C TYR A 36 14.35 12.33 -7.07
N PHE A 37 14.62 11.72 -8.22
CA PHE A 37 15.76 12.07 -9.07
C PHE A 37 15.73 13.54 -9.50
N LYS A 38 14.58 14.02 -10.00
CA LYS A 38 14.38 15.41 -10.41
C LYS A 38 14.51 16.39 -9.25
N ALA A 39 13.97 16.05 -8.09
CA ALA A 39 14.09 16.87 -6.91
C ALA A 39 15.56 17.02 -6.47
N ALA A 40 16.30 15.90 -6.39
CA ALA A 40 17.69 15.89 -5.95
C ALA A 40 18.64 16.54 -6.96
N ASN A 41 18.46 16.28 -8.25
CA ASN A 41 19.46 16.65 -9.27
C ASN A 41 19.09 17.85 -10.13
N LYS A 42 17.81 18.26 -10.15
CA LYS A 42 17.32 19.32 -11.05
C LYS A 42 16.55 20.43 -10.35
N GLY A 43 16.45 20.38 -9.02
CA GLY A 43 15.62 21.32 -8.23
C GLY A 43 14.14 21.30 -8.63
N ASP A 44 13.69 20.24 -9.32
CA ASP A 44 12.35 20.15 -9.89
C ASP A 44 11.43 19.35 -8.97
N TYR A 45 10.71 20.06 -8.11
CA TYR A 45 9.84 19.48 -7.08
C TYR A 45 8.40 19.24 -7.53
N SER A 46 8.09 19.45 -8.82
CA SER A 46 6.71 19.36 -9.31
C SER A 46 6.08 17.99 -9.08
N LEU A 47 6.85 16.91 -9.28
CA LEU A 47 6.33 15.55 -9.08
C LEU A 47 6.19 15.20 -7.59
N LEU A 48 6.99 15.80 -6.70
CA LEU A 48 6.75 15.69 -5.25
C LEU A 48 5.44 16.36 -4.88
N TYR A 49 5.17 17.55 -5.42
CA TYR A 49 3.88 18.22 -5.23
C TYR A 49 2.70 17.41 -5.78
N ALA A 50 2.86 16.76 -6.93
CA ALA A 50 1.82 15.88 -7.46
C ALA A 50 1.52 14.70 -6.51
N MET A 51 2.55 14.09 -5.92
CA MET A 51 2.36 12.99 -4.96
C MET A 51 1.56 13.40 -3.72
N GLN A 52 1.82 14.56 -3.11
CA GLN A 52 0.98 15.00 -1.97
C GLN A 52 -0.48 15.26 -2.40
N LYS A 53 -0.72 15.72 -3.63
CA LYS A 53 -2.08 15.94 -4.13
C LYS A 53 -2.81 14.63 -4.37
N PHE A 54 -2.12 13.55 -4.76
CA PHE A 54 -2.74 12.22 -4.81
C PHE A 54 -3.22 11.75 -3.43
N VAL A 55 -2.49 12.08 -2.35
CA VAL A 55 -2.96 11.82 -0.98
C VAL A 55 -4.22 12.63 -0.68
N ASP A 56 -4.22 13.93 -0.99
CA ASP A 56 -5.39 14.79 -0.76
C ASP A 56 -6.64 14.29 -1.49
N ILE A 57 -6.47 13.85 -2.75
CA ILE A 57 -7.56 13.28 -3.55
C ILE A 57 -8.00 11.94 -2.96
N GLY A 58 -7.07 11.04 -2.66
CA GLY A 58 -7.38 9.72 -2.11
C GLY A 58 -8.12 9.76 -0.78
N ILE A 59 -7.71 10.66 0.12
CA ILE A 59 -8.40 10.88 1.41
C ILE A 59 -9.80 11.46 1.18
N LYS A 60 -9.98 12.40 0.24
CA LYS A 60 -11.29 12.96 -0.08
C LYS A 60 -12.22 11.95 -0.76
N SER A 61 -11.68 11.06 -1.59
CA SER A 61 -12.45 10.04 -2.30
C SER A 61 -12.80 8.83 -1.42
N THR A 62 -12.13 8.65 -0.28
CA THR A 62 -12.44 7.58 0.67
C THR A 62 -13.64 8.00 1.54
N GLY A 63 -14.84 8.01 0.93
CA GLY A 63 -16.12 8.20 1.62
C GLY A 63 -16.43 7.15 2.71
N ALA A 64 -15.56 6.17 2.89
CA ALA A 64 -15.68 5.03 3.78
C ALA A 64 -14.63 5.01 4.91
N ILE A 65 -13.93 6.12 5.23
CA ILE A 65 -12.94 6.13 6.32
C ILE A 65 -13.55 5.60 7.64
N GLY A 66 -14.80 5.95 7.95
CA GLY A 66 -15.50 5.44 9.13
C GLY A 66 -15.75 3.91 9.09
N GLU A 67 -16.13 3.37 7.93
CA GLU A 67 -16.34 1.93 7.76
C GLU A 67 -15.04 1.13 7.82
N MET A 68 -14.02 1.60 7.10
CA MET A 68 -12.67 1.04 7.16
C MET A 68 -12.11 1.11 8.59
N SER A 69 -12.41 2.19 9.33
CA SER A 69 -12.02 2.31 10.74
C SER A 69 -12.77 1.31 11.62
N ALA A 70 -14.08 1.15 11.42
CA ALA A 70 -14.89 0.23 12.21
C ALA A 70 -14.54 -1.25 11.98
N LYS A 71 -14.13 -1.63 10.75
CA LYS A 71 -13.81 -3.01 10.38
C LYS A 71 -12.32 -3.34 10.49
N GLY A 72 -11.47 -2.48 9.94
CA GLY A 72 -10.03 -2.72 9.88
C GLY A 72 -9.33 -2.48 11.21
N PHE A 73 -9.59 -1.34 11.86
CA PHE A 73 -8.86 -0.99 13.08
C PHE A 73 -9.33 -1.78 14.30
N SER A 74 -10.56 -2.28 14.29
CA SER A 74 -11.14 -3.01 15.43
C SER A 74 -10.49 -4.38 15.70
N ALA A 75 -9.66 -4.88 14.77
CA ALA A 75 -8.84 -6.07 14.97
C ALA A 75 -7.51 -5.76 15.68
N ASP A 76 -6.77 -4.77 15.19
CA ASP A 76 -5.35 -4.58 15.57
C ASP A 76 -5.08 -3.35 16.44
N TYR A 77 -6.04 -2.42 16.57
CA TYR A 77 -5.86 -1.23 17.39
C TYR A 77 -5.68 -1.60 18.86
N GLN A 78 -4.72 -0.96 19.52
CA GLN A 78 -4.45 -1.15 20.95
C GLN A 78 -4.68 0.18 21.67
N GLU A 79 -5.67 0.19 22.57
CA GLU A 79 -5.98 1.36 23.38
C GLU A 79 -4.79 1.69 24.31
N GLY A 80 -4.51 2.99 24.49
CA GLY A 80 -3.41 3.47 25.30
C GLY A 80 -2.03 3.48 24.60
N VAL A 81 -1.90 2.88 23.41
CA VAL A 81 -0.66 2.98 22.62
C VAL A 81 -0.58 4.34 21.92
N ASP A 82 0.49 5.09 22.18
CA ASP A 82 0.79 6.32 21.45
C ASP A 82 1.42 6.01 20.08
N TYR A 83 0.56 5.65 19.11
CA TYR A 83 1.00 5.36 17.75
C TYR A 83 1.70 6.55 17.07
N ARG A 84 1.38 7.79 17.45
CA ARG A 84 2.09 8.97 16.92
C ARG A 84 3.54 8.98 17.38
N LYS A 85 3.82 8.59 18.62
CA LYS A 85 5.18 8.46 19.14
C LYS A 85 5.89 7.22 18.57
N THR A 86 5.23 6.06 18.60
CA THR A 86 5.83 4.78 18.19
C THR A 86 6.22 4.75 16.71
N LEU A 87 5.38 5.34 15.85
CA LEU A 87 5.57 5.28 14.39
C LEU A 87 6.36 6.46 13.83
N LYS A 88 6.69 7.46 14.66
CA LYS A 88 7.55 8.60 14.28
C LYS A 88 9.05 8.23 14.33
N GLY A 89 9.37 6.94 14.29
CA GLY A 89 10.74 6.44 14.25
C GLY A 89 11.45 6.81 12.95
N ASN A 90 12.77 6.98 13.05
CA ASN A 90 13.66 7.29 11.92
C ASN A 90 14.29 6.03 11.31
N ALA A 91 13.76 4.85 11.63
CA ALA A 91 14.31 3.57 11.17
C ALA A 91 14.37 3.47 9.65
N THR A 92 13.48 4.17 8.94
CA THR A 92 13.51 4.29 7.48
C THR A 92 13.36 5.74 7.05
N VAL A 93 13.89 6.08 5.87
CA VAL A 93 13.79 7.43 5.28
C VAL A 93 12.34 7.83 5.00
N LEU A 94 11.50 6.86 4.60
CA LEU A 94 10.08 7.08 4.32
C LEU A 94 9.21 7.17 5.58
N GLY A 95 9.62 6.55 6.69
CA GLY A 95 8.89 6.60 7.97
C GLY A 95 7.52 5.92 7.92
N GLY A 96 6.80 5.95 9.05
CA GLY A 96 5.46 5.36 9.20
C GLY A 96 4.31 6.31 8.90
N ASN A 97 4.50 7.28 7.99
CA ASN A 97 3.59 8.42 7.82
C ASN A 97 2.14 8.04 7.51
N ILE A 98 1.92 7.03 6.67
CA ILE A 98 0.56 6.56 6.36
C ILE A 98 -0.07 5.86 7.56
N SER A 99 0.71 5.04 8.28
CA SER A 99 0.28 4.35 9.50
C SER A 99 -0.07 5.34 10.61
N ILE A 100 0.70 6.42 10.77
CA ILE A 100 0.36 7.52 11.69
C ILE A 100 -1.00 8.13 11.33
N GLY A 101 -1.29 8.30 10.03
CA GLY A 101 -2.58 8.76 9.55
C GLY A 101 -3.71 7.84 10.00
N TYR A 102 -3.60 6.54 9.68
CA TYR A 102 -4.64 5.55 10.02
C TYR A 102 -4.83 5.37 11.53
N TRP A 103 -3.76 5.11 12.29
CA TRP A 103 -3.86 4.93 13.74
C TRP A 103 -4.20 6.21 14.49
N GLY A 104 -3.85 7.37 13.94
CA GLY A 104 -4.30 8.67 14.43
C GLY A 104 -5.82 8.83 14.30
N ILE A 105 -6.39 8.43 13.17
CA ILE A 105 -7.86 8.40 12.97
C ILE A 105 -8.49 7.40 13.94
N ALA A 106 -7.93 6.19 14.05
CA ALA A 106 -8.41 5.15 14.96
C ALA A 106 -8.49 5.64 16.41
N SER A 107 -7.48 6.40 16.87
CA SER A 107 -7.48 6.94 18.24
C SER A 107 -8.56 7.98 18.52
N ALA A 108 -9.05 8.67 17.48
CA ALA A 108 -10.09 9.69 17.61
C ALA A 108 -11.51 9.11 17.38
N PHE A 109 -11.61 8.10 16.52
CA PHE A 109 -12.84 7.36 16.25
C PHE A 109 -13.00 6.33 17.36
N LYS A 110 -13.91 6.51 18.33
CA LYS A 110 -14.11 5.53 19.43
C LYS A 110 -14.53 4.15 18.87
N ILE A 111 -13.56 3.32 18.50
CA ILE A 111 -13.78 2.04 17.84
C ILE A 111 -14.29 1.03 18.87
N LYS A 112 -15.39 0.37 18.53
CA LYS A 112 -15.77 -0.86 19.22
C LYS A 112 -14.91 -1.99 18.69
N MET A 113 -14.01 -2.50 19.52
CA MET A 113 -13.16 -3.64 19.18
C MET A 113 -14.00 -4.89 18.93
N ILE A 114 -13.57 -5.73 17.98
CA ILE A 114 -14.16 -7.06 17.82
C ILE A 114 -13.77 -7.95 19.01
N PRO A 115 -14.51 -9.03 19.30
CA PRO A 115 -14.18 -9.93 20.40
C PRO A 115 -12.72 -10.41 20.31
N GLU A 116 -12.03 -10.49 21.45
CA GLU A 116 -10.60 -10.77 21.51
C GLU A 116 -10.19 -12.05 20.78
N GLU A 117 -11.05 -13.06 20.85
CA GLU A 117 -10.88 -14.33 20.15
C GLU A 117 -10.73 -14.19 18.63
N TYR A 118 -11.24 -13.13 18.00
CA TYR A 118 -11.11 -12.86 16.55
C TYR A 118 -9.95 -11.91 16.22
N ARG A 119 -9.23 -11.41 17.23
CA ARG A 119 -8.07 -10.50 17.07
C ARG A 119 -6.73 -11.25 17.09
N LYS A 120 -6.77 -12.58 17.02
CA LYS A 120 -5.60 -13.45 17.07
C LYS A 120 -5.73 -14.52 15.98
N PRO A 121 -4.64 -14.94 15.34
CA PRO A 121 -4.67 -16.06 14.41
C PRO A 121 -5.17 -17.34 15.10
N ARG A 122 -5.87 -18.19 14.34
CA ARG A 122 -6.42 -19.47 14.82
C ARG A 122 -5.97 -20.59 13.90
N MET A 123 -5.66 -21.74 14.50
CA MET A 123 -5.36 -22.94 13.73
C MET A 123 -6.54 -23.30 12.82
N SER A 124 -6.27 -23.47 11.54
CA SER A 124 -7.20 -23.91 10.53
C SER A 124 -6.62 -25.09 9.77
N SER A 125 -7.45 -26.09 9.52
CA SER A 125 -7.16 -27.20 8.60
C SER A 125 -7.90 -27.04 7.27
N THR A 126 -8.55 -25.91 7.04
CA THR A 126 -9.17 -25.61 5.75
C THR A 126 -8.07 -25.44 4.70
N GLU A 127 -8.23 -26.08 3.55
CA GLU A 127 -7.38 -25.85 2.38
C GLU A 127 -7.40 -24.37 2.02
N THR A 128 -6.24 -23.71 2.11
CA THR A 128 -6.14 -22.25 1.95
C THR A 128 -4.99 -21.89 1.02
N LEU A 129 -5.27 -21.13 -0.03
CA LEU A 129 -4.26 -20.52 -0.87
C LEU A 129 -4.07 -19.06 -0.44
N VAL A 130 -2.85 -18.71 -0.05
CA VAL A 130 -2.44 -17.34 0.23
C VAL A 130 -1.60 -16.84 -0.94
N ILE A 131 -2.05 -15.78 -1.61
CA ILE A 131 -1.31 -15.17 -2.73
C ILE A 131 -0.67 -13.89 -2.24
N SER A 132 0.63 -13.76 -2.42
CA SER A 132 1.42 -12.58 -2.03
C SER A 132 2.27 -12.08 -3.18
N GLY A 133 2.61 -10.80 -3.19
CA GLY A 133 3.59 -10.22 -4.10
C GLY A 133 4.92 -9.97 -3.39
N ASP A 134 6.06 -10.18 -4.06
CA ASP A 134 7.39 -9.88 -3.50
C ASP A 134 7.70 -8.36 -3.43
N LEU A 135 6.91 -7.53 -4.12
CA LEU A 135 6.99 -6.06 -4.08
C LEU A 135 5.81 -5.44 -3.33
N ASP A 136 4.98 -6.22 -2.64
CA ASP A 136 3.87 -5.68 -1.86
C ASP A 136 4.39 -4.93 -0.62
N VAL A 137 4.37 -3.61 -0.70
CA VAL A 137 4.78 -2.72 0.40
C VAL A 137 3.72 -2.58 1.50
N SER A 138 2.46 -2.92 1.19
CA SER A 138 1.32 -2.76 2.09
C SER A 138 1.17 -3.97 3.02
N THR A 139 1.25 -5.16 2.43
CA THR A 139 1.19 -6.45 3.12
C THR A 139 2.36 -7.33 2.67
N PRO A 140 3.59 -7.06 3.15
CA PRO A 140 4.77 -7.83 2.76
C PRO A 140 4.59 -9.33 2.97
N SER A 141 5.06 -10.13 2.01
CA SER A 141 4.88 -11.59 1.99
C SER A 141 5.49 -12.30 3.19
N ASP A 142 6.52 -11.71 3.80
CA ASP A 142 7.15 -12.23 5.02
C ASP A 142 6.17 -12.29 6.19
N TYR A 143 5.29 -11.30 6.36
CA TYR A 143 4.28 -11.32 7.43
C TYR A 143 3.27 -12.46 7.23
N ALA A 144 2.85 -12.70 5.98
CA ALA A 144 2.01 -13.86 5.70
C ALA A 144 2.76 -15.16 6.02
N ARG A 145 4.01 -15.31 5.58
CA ARG A 145 4.84 -16.50 5.83
C ARG A 145 5.04 -16.76 7.33
N ASP A 146 5.38 -15.72 8.08
CA ASP A 146 5.90 -15.87 9.43
C ASP A 146 4.80 -15.73 10.50
N GLU A 147 3.70 -15.01 10.21
CA GLU A 147 2.65 -14.72 11.19
C GLU A 147 1.28 -15.33 10.84
N LEU A 148 1.00 -15.65 9.58
CA LEU A 148 -0.27 -16.27 9.15
C LEU A 148 -0.13 -17.77 8.85
N MET A 149 0.83 -18.15 8.00
CA MET A 149 1.00 -19.54 7.55
C MET A 149 1.19 -20.56 8.68
N PRO A 150 1.83 -20.25 9.83
CA PRO A 150 1.91 -21.19 10.95
C PRO A 150 0.55 -21.67 11.47
N PHE A 151 -0.52 -20.92 11.19
CA PHE A 151 -1.88 -21.23 11.61
C PHE A 151 -2.69 -21.95 10.53
N LEU A 152 -2.20 -22.07 9.29
CA LEU A 152 -2.89 -22.70 8.16
C LEU A 152 -2.26 -24.06 7.86
N LYS A 153 -2.73 -25.13 8.52
CA LYS A 153 -2.12 -26.48 8.44
C LYS A 153 -2.05 -27.04 7.02
N ASN A 154 -3.08 -26.74 6.23
CA ASN A 154 -3.19 -27.13 4.82
C ASN A 154 -3.07 -25.88 3.92
N GLY A 155 -2.34 -24.88 4.37
CA GLY A 155 -2.12 -23.64 3.64
C GLY A 155 -0.95 -23.75 2.68
N GLU A 156 -1.11 -23.24 1.46
CA GLU A 156 0.01 -22.96 0.55
C GLU A 156 0.13 -21.45 0.35
N GLN A 157 1.35 -20.92 0.44
CA GLN A 157 1.65 -19.54 0.07
C GLN A 157 2.30 -19.50 -1.31
N LEU A 158 1.69 -18.76 -2.22
CA LEU A 158 2.24 -18.44 -3.53
C LEU A 158 2.77 -17.00 -3.53
N ILE A 159 4.09 -16.84 -3.60
CA ILE A 159 4.75 -15.54 -3.69
C ILE A 159 5.06 -15.24 -5.16
N LEU A 160 4.43 -14.20 -5.69
CA LEU A 160 4.53 -13.79 -7.09
C LEU A 160 5.61 -12.73 -7.25
N ARG A 161 6.53 -12.99 -8.18
CA ARG A 161 7.63 -12.09 -8.47
C ARG A 161 7.17 -10.85 -9.21
N ASN A 162 7.82 -9.72 -8.94
CA ASN A 162 7.50 -8.40 -9.46
C ASN A 162 6.00 -8.10 -9.42
N MET A 163 5.34 -8.36 -8.29
CA MET A 163 3.94 -7.96 -8.07
C MET A 163 3.84 -7.13 -6.80
N SER A 164 3.23 -5.95 -6.92
CA SER A 164 2.83 -5.12 -5.79
C SER A 164 1.40 -5.43 -5.33
N HIS A 165 0.92 -4.70 -4.32
CA HIS A 165 -0.38 -4.91 -3.71
C HIS A 165 -1.56 -4.98 -4.70
N GLU A 166 -1.67 -4.01 -5.60
CA GLU A 166 -2.73 -3.97 -6.60
C GLU A 166 -2.52 -4.98 -7.73
N ASP A 167 -1.27 -5.30 -8.08
CA ASP A 167 -0.96 -6.22 -9.19
C ASP A 167 -1.51 -7.63 -8.89
N ILE A 168 -1.56 -8.03 -7.62
CA ILE A 168 -2.18 -9.30 -7.21
C ILE A 168 -3.66 -9.32 -7.64
N ILE A 169 -4.38 -8.23 -7.39
CA ILE A 169 -5.81 -8.12 -7.73
C ILE A 169 -6.00 -7.95 -9.23
N THR A 170 -5.20 -7.12 -9.88
CA THR A 170 -5.44 -6.75 -11.28
C THR A 170 -4.87 -7.72 -12.30
N GLU A 171 -3.87 -8.52 -11.93
CA GLU A 171 -3.18 -9.47 -12.80
C GLU A 171 -3.39 -10.92 -12.32
N ALA A 172 -3.01 -11.25 -11.07
CA ALA A 172 -3.02 -12.64 -10.61
C ALA A 172 -4.43 -13.20 -10.43
N LEU A 173 -5.31 -12.47 -9.72
CA LEU A 173 -6.71 -12.88 -9.51
C LEU A 173 -7.57 -12.79 -10.77
N LYS A 174 -7.08 -12.16 -11.84
CA LYS A 174 -7.75 -12.18 -13.15
C LYS A 174 -7.37 -13.37 -14.02
N SER A 175 -6.40 -14.20 -13.62
CA SER A 175 -6.14 -15.46 -14.30
C SER A 175 -7.25 -16.47 -13.95
N PRO A 176 -8.17 -16.79 -14.89
CA PRO A 176 -9.28 -17.69 -14.59
C PRO A 176 -8.77 -19.09 -14.22
N ASP A 177 -7.70 -19.53 -14.86
CA ASP A 177 -7.12 -20.86 -14.67
C ASP A 177 -6.57 -21.07 -13.26
N LEU A 178 -5.96 -20.05 -12.64
CA LEU A 178 -5.39 -20.17 -11.29
C LEU A 178 -6.50 -20.46 -10.26
N LEU A 179 -7.55 -19.64 -10.27
CA LEU A 179 -8.62 -19.73 -9.28
C LEU A 179 -9.49 -20.95 -9.53
N SER A 180 -9.86 -21.22 -10.78
CA SER A 180 -10.68 -22.41 -11.11
C SER A 180 -9.96 -23.70 -10.75
N LYS A 181 -8.68 -23.88 -11.12
CA LYS A 181 -7.93 -25.11 -10.77
C LYS A 181 -7.76 -25.28 -9.26
N TYR A 182 -7.58 -24.19 -8.53
CA TYR A 182 -7.50 -24.23 -7.07
C TYR A 182 -8.84 -24.62 -6.44
N PHE A 183 -9.95 -23.97 -6.81
CA PHE A 183 -11.25 -24.27 -6.23
C PHE A 183 -11.83 -25.63 -6.65
N ASP A 184 -11.55 -26.08 -7.87
CA ASP A 184 -12.09 -27.34 -8.40
C ASP A 184 -11.30 -28.57 -7.94
N ALA A 185 -9.98 -28.44 -7.82
CA ALA A 185 -9.08 -29.58 -7.62
C ALA A 185 -7.98 -29.39 -6.57
N GLY A 186 -7.93 -28.23 -5.89
CA GLY A 186 -6.85 -27.90 -4.96
C GLY A 186 -5.50 -27.67 -5.64
N ILE A 187 -5.47 -27.49 -6.97
CA ILE A 187 -4.23 -27.41 -7.74
C ILE A 187 -3.76 -25.94 -7.85
N VAL A 188 -2.57 -25.66 -7.32
CA VAL A 188 -1.91 -24.36 -7.48
C VAL A 188 -1.07 -24.34 -8.77
N ASP A 189 -1.71 -23.99 -9.89
CA ASP A 189 -1.02 -23.91 -11.18
C ASP A 189 -0.33 -22.56 -11.39
N LYS A 190 0.96 -22.50 -11.04
CA LYS A 190 1.81 -21.31 -11.19
C LYS A 190 2.04 -20.92 -12.66
N SER A 191 1.88 -21.86 -13.61
CA SER A 191 2.10 -21.59 -15.04
C SER A 191 0.99 -20.74 -15.67
N SER A 192 -0.18 -20.71 -15.03
CA SER A 192 -1.35 -19.91 -15.45
C SER A 192 -1.21 -18.41 -15.17
N ILE A 193 -0.18 -18.00 -14.43
CA ILE A 193 0.01 -16.60 -14.05
C ILE A 193 0.77 -15.89 -15.16
N ILE A 194 0.06 -15.01 -15.88
CA ILE A 194 0.57 -14.29 -17.04
C ILE A 194 1.88 -13.58 -16.67
N ALA A 195 2.83 -13.71 -17.59
CA ALA A 195 4.24 -13.33 -17.46
C ALA A 195 4.47 -12.12 -16.54
N ILE A 196 5.27 -12.41 -15.51
CA ILE A 196 5.86 -11.46 -14.57
C ILE A 196 6.58 -10.36 -15.35
N GLY A 197 5.88 -9.26 -15.62
CA GLY A 197 6.47 -8.09 -16.27
C GLY A 197 7.64 -7.58 -15.44
N THR A 198 8.77 -7.31 -16.10
CA THR A 198 9.94 -6.68 -15.45
C THR A 198 9.57 -5.31 -14.92
N ILE A 199 10.30 -4.84 -13.91
CA ILE A 199 10.12 -3.50 -13.35
C ILE A 199 10.58 -2.48 -14.39
N ASP A 200 9.68 -1.63 -14.89
CA ASP A 200 10.02 -0.50 -15.75
C ASP A 200 10.13 0.79 -14.94
N PHE A 201 11.34 1.35 -14.87
CA PHE A 201 11.59 2.63 -14.22
C PHE A 201 11.24 3.84 -15.10
N LYS A 202 10.76 3.62 -16.34
CA LYS A 202 10.17 4.69 -17.15
C LYS A 202 8.75 4.96 -16.67
N PRO A 203 8.45 6.18 -16.21
CA PRO A 203 7.09 6.49 -15.77
C PRO A 203 6.09 6.36 -16.92
N LYS A 204 5.09 5.49 -16.74
CA LYS A 204 3.96 5.36 -17.68
C LYS A 204 3.13 6.65 -17.72
N MET A 205 2.88 7.26 -16.57
CA MET A 205 2.21 8.56 -16.48
C MET A 205 3.19 9.72 -16.66
N LYS A 206 2.92 10.59 -17.64
CA LYS A 206 3.72 11.78 -17.94
C LYS A 206 2.96 13.05 -17.53
N PHE A 207 3.22 13.53 -16.33
CA PHE A 207 2.73 14.84 -15.90
C PHE A 207 3.71 15.94 -16.29
N GLY A 208 3.27 16.87 -17.14
CA GLY A 208 4.00 18.12 -17.41
C GLY A 208 3.88 19.09 -16.23
N LYS A 209 4.92 19.90 -15.98
CA LYS A 209 4.93 20.88 -14.87
C LYS A 209 3.72 21.81 -14.91
N VAL A 210 3.32 22.25 -16.11
CA VAL A 210 2.15 23.13 -16.32
C VAL A 210 0.86 22.44 -15.86
N LYS A 211 0.65 21.17 -16.23
CA LYS A 211 -0.53 20.41 -15.78
C LYS A 211 -0.58 20.27 -14.26
N ILE A 212 0.57 20.00 -13.63
CA ILE A 212 0.69 19.91 -12.17
C ILE A 212 0.42 21.28 -11.52
N PHE A 213 0.87 22.37 -12.15
CA PHE A 213 0.64 23.72 -11.65
C PHE A 213 -0.86 24.06 -11.70
N VAL A 214 -1.52 23.84 -12.84
CA VAL A 214 -2.97 24.04 -12.99
C VAL A 214 -3.74 23.18 -11.99
N MET A 215 -3.37 21.91 -11.85
CA MET A 215 -3.92 21.00 -10.84
C MET A 215 -3.82 21.58 -9.42
N GLY A 216 -2.73 22.27 -9.10
CA GLY A 216 -2.53 22.92 -7.81
C GLY A 216 -3.34 24.20 -7.59
N VAL A 217 -3.73 24.90 -8.66
CA VAL A 217 -4.56 26.12 -8.58
C VAL A 217 -6.05 25.76 -8.48
N VAL A 218 -6.47 24.71 -9.19
CA VAL A 218 -7.89 24.33 -9.32
C VAL A 218 -8.39 23.45 -8.16
N MET A 219 -7.50 22.72 -7.47
CA MET A 219 -7.85 21.78 -6.38
C MET A 219 -7.18 22.10 -5.04
#